data_AF-A0A804NV22-F1
#
_entry.id   AF-A0A804NV22-F1
#
_cell.length_a   1.000
_cell.length_b   1.000
_cell.length_c   1.000
_cell.angle_alpha   90.00
_cell.angle_beta   90.00
_cell.angle_gamma   90.00
#
_symmetry.space_group_name_H-M   'P 1'
#
loop_
_entity.id
_entity.type
_entity.pdbx_description
1 polymer ?
#
loop_
_entity_poly.entity_id
_entity_poly.type
_entity_poly.pdbx_seq_one_letter_code
_entity_poly.pdbx_strand_id
1 'polypeptide(L)'
;MLRRLRLRLPGRAASAAAGAAAAMASLTNVAYADGLFRRQSAPSNPGDEDNLGASAFGRDPETLERMARALREINNSPLAKQVFELMRKQEETRLTELEVEKVQYAIYEKLRDIERMQKKAEDYRNSLQQEAQAKAQALRFEDELARKRMQTDHAAQRRQDAELVKMQEASALRREEARRATEQKILEEMIRTEKEKAEIDQETNRVKAIAEAEARVHEDKQSEEVVKRMLLERMKGEKEKWLTAINTTFSHIEGGFKALLTDRSKLMMGIGGVTALAAGVYTTREGARVTWSYINRILGQPSLIRESSMSKFPLPMSRLLKPSSASLSEGAGFEKVILHPSLKRRIEHLARATANTKSHGAPFRNMLFYGPPGTGKTLVAREMARKSGLDYAMMTGGDVAPLGSEAVTKIHQIFDWAKKSKKGVTVPI
;
A
#
# COMPACT_ATOMS: atom_id res chain seq x y z
N MET A 1 22.32 -6.26 42.40
CA MET A 1 23.18 -5.19 41.84
C MET A 1 22.62 -4.78 40.48
N LEU A 2 21.53 -4.02 40.43
CA LEU A 2 21.43 -2.55 40.36
C LEU A 2 21.97 -1.91 39.05
N ARG A 3 20.99 -1.40 38.28
CA ARG A 3 20.94 -0.16 37.46
C ARG A 3 21.62 -0.16 36.08
N ARG A 4 20.82 -0.19 35.01
CA ARG A 4 20.14 0.95 34.35
C ARG A 4 21.12 2.04 33.86
N LEU A 5 21.29 2.11 32.53
CA LEU A 5 21.65 3.36 31.85
C LEU A 5 20.58 3.70 30.80
N ARG A 6 20.01 4.89 30.99
CA ARG A 6 19.18 5.66 30.06
C ARG A 6 20.05 6.26 28.96
N LEU A 7 19.46 6.61 27.81
CA LEU A 7 19.76 7.80 26.97
C LEU A 7 18.66 7.87 25.89
N ARG A 8 17.67 8.76 26.03
CA ARG A 8 17.58 10.15 25.51
C ARG A 8 17.01 10.23 24.07
N LEU A 9 15.72 10.60 23.99
CA LEU A 9 15.09 11.26 22.84
C LEU A 9 15.17 12.79 23.04
N PRO A 10 15.45 13.59 22.00
CA PRO A 10 14.92 14.95 21.84
C PRO A 10 13.67 14.89 20.95
N GLY A 11 12.68 15.77 20.96
CA GLY A 11 12.58 17.14 21.41
C GLY A 11 11.61 17.83 20.44
N ARG A 12 10.48 18.34 20.97
CA ARG A 12 9.46 19.14 20.28
C ARG A 12 10.07 20.45 19.74
N ALA A 13 9.49 20.99 18.65
CA ALA A 13 8.89 22.33 18.58
C ALA A 13 9.06 23.05 17.23
N ALA A 14 7.98 23.75 16.85
CA ALA A 14 7.91 25.01 16.09
C ALA A 14 8.34 24.97 14.60
N SER A 15 7.76 25.71 13.67
CA SER A 15 6.56 26.56 13.59
C SER A 15 6.49 27.05 12.13
N ALA A 16 5.28 27.26 11.63
CA ALA A 16 4.83 28.31 10.70
C ALA A 16 5.81 28.88 9.63
N ALA A 17 5.41 28.84 8.35
CA ALA A 17 5.14 30.04 7.55
C ALA A 17 4.89 29.73 6.05
N ALA A 18 3.86 30.41 5.54
CA ALA A 18 3.74 31.00 4.21
C ALA A 18 3.64 30.09 2.96
N GLY A 19 2.47 30.16 2.31
CA GLY A 19 2.30 29.68 0.94
C GLY A 19 0.93 29.95 0.36
N ALA A 20 0.76 31.14 -0.23
CA ALA A 20 -0.19 31.50 -1.29
C ALA A 20 -1.68 31.74 -0.95
N ALA A 21 -1.99 33.03 -0.79
CA ALA A 21 -3.25 33.63 -1.21
C ALA A 21 -3.20 33.92 -2.72
N ALA A 22 -4.28 33.63 -3.46
CA ALA A 22 -4.79 34.43 -4.59
C ALA A 22 -5.98 33.74 -5.30
N ALA A 23 -6.93 34.59 -5.71
CA ALA A 23 -8.01 34.39 -6.68
C ALA A 23 -9.26 33.62 -6.20
N MET A 24 -10.29 34.30 -5.69
CA MET A 24 -11.32 35.10 -6.40
C MET A 24 -12.46 34.26 -7.00
N ALA A 25 -13.60 34.37 -6.31
CA ALA A 25 -14.96 34.46 -6.84
C ALA A 25 -15.43 33.39 -7.85
N SER A 26 -15.98 32.30 -7.32
CA SER A 26 -16.87 31.40 -8.04
C SER A 26 -18.25 31.39 -7.37
N LEU A 27 -19.10 32.36 -7.68
CA LEU A 27 -20.56 32.26 -7.48
C LEU A 27 -21.25 32.94 -8.65
N THR A 28 -21.34 32.20 -9.75
CA THR A 28 -22.29 32.41 -10.83
C THR A 28 -23.70 32.15 -10.30
N ASN A 29 -24.49 33.20 -10.10
CA ASN A 29 -25.94 33.13 -10.02
C ASN A 29 -26.51 34.04 -11.11
N VAL A 30 -26.77 33.43 -12.26
CA VAL A 30 -27.64 33.95 -13.31
C VAL A 30 -29.01 33.35 -13.05
N ALA A 31 -29.98 34.17 -12.67
CA ALA A 31 -31.40 33.81 -12.75
C ALA A 31 -32.22 35.10 -12.91
N TYR A 32 -32.49 35.39 -14.16
CA TYR A 32 -33.41 36.41 -14.66
C TYR A 32 -34.84 35.98 -14.29
N ALA A 33 -35.50 36.72 -13.39
CA ALA A 33 -36.89 36.48 -13.02
C ALA A 33 -37.54 37.77 -12.52
N ASP A 34 -37.80 38.71 -13.44
CA ASP A 34 -38.78 39.77 -13.22
C ASP A 34 -40.17 39.26 -13.61
N GLY A 35 -40.84 38.67 -12.62
CA GLY A 35 -42.24 38.29 -12.65
C GLY A 35 -43.13 39.42 -12.16
N LEU A 36 -43.75 40.10 -13.11
CA LEU A 36 -45.11 40.65 -13.15
C LEU A 36 -45.96 40.69 -11.87
N PHE A 37 -46.70 41.80 -11.77
CA PHE A 37 -47.90 42.10 -10.97
C PHE A 37 -47.71 42.85 -9.64
N ARG A 38 -47.65 44.19 -9.75
CA ARG A 38 -48.37 45.07 -8.82
C ARG A 38 -49.19 46.13 -9.56
N ARG A 39 -50.47 45.80 -9.68
CA ARG A 39 -51.61 46.61 -10.12
C ARG A 39 -51.84 47.76 -9.14
N GLN A 40 -51.89 49.01 -9.61
CA GLN A 40 -52.77 50.10 -9.11
C GLN A 40 -52.38 51.45 -9.74
N SER A 41 -53.13 51.87 -10.75
CA SER A 41 -53.48 53.27 -10.96
C SER A 41 -54.73 53.34 -11.84
N ALA A 42 -55.84 53.78 -11.25
CA ALA A 42 -57.00 54.31 -11.94
C ALA A 42 -56.83 55.83 -12.11
N PRO A 43 -57.46 56.43 -13.12
CA PRO A 43 -58.50 57.42 -12.85
C PRO A 43 -59.77 57.08 -13.67
N SER A 44 -60.92 56.85 -13.04
CA SER A 44 -61.99 57.84 -12.77
C SER A 44 -62.64 58.43 -14.03
N ASN A 45 -63.94 58.08 -14.19
CA ASN A 45 -64.93 58.60 -15.12
C ASN A 45 -64.73 60.09 -15.52
N PRO A 46 -65.16 60.42 -16.74
CA PRO A 46 -66.25 61.36 -16.86
C PRO A 46 -67.38 60.74 -17.70
N GLY A 47 -68.54 60.55 -17.05
CA GLY A 47 -69.78 60.81 -17.77
C GLY A 47 -69.79 62.29 -18.15
N ASP A 48 -70.57 62.64 -19.16
CA ASP A 48 -70.69 63.98 -19.75
C ASP A 48 -69.60 64.26 -20.80
N GLU A 49 -69.76 63.70 -21.99
CA GLU A 49 -69.41 64.39 -23.24
C GLU A 49 -70.12 63.69 -24.40
N ASP A 50 -71.39 64.07 -24.55
CA ASP A 50 -72.09 64.31 -25.82
C ASP A 50 -71.48 63.65 -27.06
N ASN A 51 -72.08 62.53 -27.48
CA ASN A 51 -72.55 62.24 -28.86
C ASN A 51 -71.85 62.92 -30.06
N LEU A 52 -70.53 63.07 -30.03
CA LEU A 52 -69.70 63.73 -31.03
C LEU A 52 -68.88 62.67 -31.76
N GLY A 53 -69.49 61.95 -32.70
CA GLY A 53 -68.72 61.01 -33.51
C GLY A 53 -69.51 60.15 -34.49
N ALA A 54 -70.82 60.04 -34.32
CA ALA A 54 -71.66 59.16 -35.14
C ALA A 54 -72.78 59.85 -35.93
N SER A 55 -72.86 61.20 -35.95
CA SER A 55 -73.98 61.93 -36.55
C SER A 55 -73.61 63.12 -37.46
N ALA A 56 -72.35 63.30 -37.85
CA ALA A 56 -71.93 64.47 -38.65
C ALA A 56 -72.53 64.54 -40.09
N PHE A 57 -73.20 63.48 -40.55
CA PHE A 57 -74.05 63.45 -41.75
C PHE A 57 -75.47 62.90 -41.43
N GLY A 58 -75.92 63.10 -40.18
CA GLY A 58 -77.13 62.50 -39.64
C GLY A 58 -78.37 63.36 -39.85
N ARG A 59 -79.18 62.99 -40.86
CA ARG A 59 -80.66 62.92 -40.90
C ARG A 59 -81.53 64.11 -40.44
N ASP A 60 -80.98 65.25 -40.04
CA ASP A 60 -81.80 66.40 -39.66
C ASP A 60 -82.13 67.24 -40.92
N PRO A 61 -83.41 67.49 -41.24
CA PRO A 61 -83.79 68.29 -42.41
C PRO A 61 -83.25 69.72 -42.31
N GLU A 62 -83.07 70.25 -41.09
CA GLU A 62 -82.53 71.60 -40.88
C GLU A 62 -81.04 71.73 -41.17
N THR A 63 -80.21 70.72 -40.86
CA THR A 63 -78.76 70.78 -41.14
C THR A 63 -78.51 70.67 -42.64
N LEU A 64 -79.32 69.86 -43.34
CA LEU A 64 -79.34 69.81 -44.80
C LEU A 64 -79.81 71.13 -45.41
N GLU A 65 -80.83 71.79 -44.86
CA GLU A 65 -81.24 73.12 -45.32
C GLU A 65 -80.17 74.18 -45.09
N ARG A 66 -79.52 74.20 -43.91
CA ARG A 66 -78.42 75.13 -43.61
C ARG A 66 -77.24 74.90 -44.55
N MET A 67 -76.87 73.65 -44.82
CA MET A 67 -75.86 73.32 -45.83
C MET A 67 -76.30 73.73 -47.23
N ALA A 68 -77.56 73.50 -47.62
CA ALA A 68 -78.07 73.90 -48.93
C ALA A 68 -78.05 75.41 -49.11
N ARG A 69 -78.37 76.19 -48.06
CA ARG A 69 -78.26 77.66 -48.07
C ARG A 69 -76.79 78.11 -48.16
N ALA A 70 -75.90 77.53 -47.35
CA ALA A 70 -74.47 77.81 -47.40
C ALA A 70 -73.85 77.51 -48.77
N LEU A 71 -74.23 76.39 -49.41
CA LEU A 71 -73.77 76.03 -50.75
C LEU A 71 -74.27 77.03 -51.82
N ARG A 72 -75.50 77.54 -51.69
CA ARG A 72 -76.03 78.58 -52.59
C ARG A 72 -75.27 79.89 -52.43
N GLU A 73 -74.97 80.30 -51.20
CA GLU A 73 -74.16 81.50 -50.93
C GLU A 73 -72.74 81.37 -51.50
N ILE A 74 -72.11 80.21 -51.33
CA ILE A 74 -70.77 79.93 -51.87
C ILE A 74 -70.78 79.98 -53.40
N ASN A 75 -71.81 79.44 -54.06
CA ASN A 75 -71.94 79.44 -55.51
C ASN A 75 -72.14 80.85 -56.12
N ASN A 76 -72.77 81.76 -55.37
CA ASN A 76 -73.00 83.14 -55.82
C ASN A 76 -71.78 84.06 -55.59
N SER A 77 -70.75 83.59 -54.87
CA SER A 77 -69.56 84.38 -54.58
C SER A 77 -68.57 84.38 -55.77
N PRO A 78 -67.85 85.50 -56.02
CA PRO A 78 -66.79 85.54 -57.04
C PRO A 78 -65.60 84.60 -56.72
N LEU A 79 -65.53 84.04 -55.51
CA LEU A 79 -64.49 83.13 -55.03
C LEU A 79 -64.93 81.65 -54.98
N ALA A 80 -66.10 81.30 -55.53
CA ALA A 80 -66.67 79.96 -55.48
C ALA A 80 -65.66 78.85 -55.83
N LYS A 81 -64.87 79.06 -56.90
CA LYS A 81 -63.84 78.11 -57.35
C LYS A 81 -62.77 77.82 -56.28
N GLN A 82 -62.28 78.85 -55.60
CA GLN A 82 -61.26 78.70 -54.56
C GLN A 82 -61.81 77.96 -53.33
N VAL A 83 -63.08 78.24 -52.96
CA VAL A 83 -63.75 77.55 -51.86
C VAL A 83 -63.96 76.07 -52.19
N PHE A 84 -64.38 75.74 -53.41
CA PHE A 84 -64.51 74.34 -53.85
C PHE A 84 -63.16 73.62 -53.87
N GLU A 85 -62.07 74.28 -54.28
CA GLU A 85 -60.73 73.71 -54.22
C GLU A 85 -60.27 73.44 -52.77
N LEU A 86 -60.56 74.35 -51.84
CA LEU A 86 -60.28 74.16 -50.42
C LEU A 86 -61.11 73.01 -49.82
N MET A 87 -62.41 72.96 -50.12
CA MET A 87 -63.28 71.85 -49.70
C MET A 87 -62.79 70.51 -50.26
N ARG A 88 -62.37 70.48 -51.53
CA ARG A 88 -61.84 69.27 -52.16
C ARG A 88 -60.55 68.81 -51.47
N LYS A 89 -59.62 69.73 -51.19
CA LYS A 89 -58.38 69.42 -50.45
C LYS A 89 -58.68 68.93 -49.02
N GLN A 90 -59.65 69.53 -48.34
CA GLN A 90 -60.07 69.10 -46.99
C GLN A 90 -60.71 67.70 -47.01
N GLU A 91 -61.54 67.39 -48.01
CA GLU A 91 -62.14 66.07 -48.16
C GLU A 91 -61.08 65.01 -48.53
N GLU A 92 -60.11 65.36 -49.39
CA GLU A 92 -58.96 64.50 -49.68
C GLU A 92 -58.14 64.22 -48.41
N THR A 93 -57.84 65.22 -47.57
CA THR A 93 -57.16 64.99 -46.28
C THR A 93 -57.97 64.09 -45.33
N ARG A 94 -59.28 64.30 -45.26
CA ARG A 94 -60.18 63.49 -44.42
C ARG A 94 -60.22 62.03 -44.87
N LEU A 95 -60.25 61.77 -46.18
CA LEU A 95 -60.18 60.42 -46.73
C LEU A 95 -58.85 59.76 -46.41
N THR A 96 -57.73 60.48 -46.52
CA THR A 96 -56.42 59.93 -46.15
C THR A 96 -56.30 59.61 -44.66
N GLU A 97 -56.89 60.43 -43.78
CA GLU A 97 -56.93 60.16 -42.33
C GLU A 97 -57.75 58.89 -42.02
N LEU A 98 -58.91 58.72 -42.66
CA LEU A 98 -59.73 57.51 -42.53
C LEU A 98 -59.01 56.26 -43.06
N GLU A 99 -58.22 56.38 -44.13
CA GLU A 99 -57.38 55.28 -44.62
C GLU A 99 -56.27 54.92 -43.64
N VAL A 100 -55.59 55.92 -43.06
CA VAL A 100 -54.58 55.71 -42.02
C VAL A 100 -55.20 55.03 -40.79
N GLU A 101 -56.38 55.45 -40.36
CA GLU A 101 -57.10 54.84 -39.24
C GLU A 101 -57.44 53.37 -39.52
N LYS A 102 -57.97 53.04 -40.70
CA LYS A 102 -58.22 51.65 -41.12
C LYS A 102 -56.95 50.80 -41.10
N VAL A 103 -55.83 51.34 -41.58
CA VAL A 103 -54.52 50.65 -41.55
C VAL A 103 -54.04 50.46 -40.11
N GLN A 104 -54.20 51.44 -39.23
CA GLN A 104 -53.86 51.32 -37.81
C GLN A 104 -54.70 50.25 -37.11
N TYR A 105 -56.01 50.19 -37.36
CA TYR A 105 -56.87 49.12 -36.85
C TYR A 105 -56.42 47.74 -37.35
N ALA A 106 -56.08 47.60 -38.63
CA ALA A 106 -55.55 46.35 -39.17
C ALA A 106 -54.22 45.94 -38.51
N ILE A 107 -53.31 46.89 -38.27
CA ILE A 107 -52.05 46.64 -37.54
C ILE A 107 -52.34 46.17 -36.12
N TYR A 108 -53.28 46.81 -35.42
CA TYR A 108 -53.66 46.48 -34.06
C TYR A 108 -54.26 45.07 -33.94
N GLU A 109 -55.11 44.66 -34.89
CA GLU A 109 -55.62 43.29 -34.96
C GLU A 109 -54.50 42.27 -35.16
N LYS A 110 -53.56 42.54 -36.09
CA LYS A 110 -52.41 41.66 -36.32
C LYS A 110 -51.51 41.55 -35.09
N LEU A 111 -51.30 42.63 -34.36
CA LEU A 111 -50.54 42.61 -33.10
C LEU A 111 -51.22 41.72 -32.05
N ARG A 112 -52.55 41.84 -31.87
CA ARG A 112 -53.32 40.96 -30.97
C ARG A 112 -53.23 39.49 -31.35
N ASP A 113 -53.26 39.17 -32.64
CA ASP A 113 -53.14 37.79 -33.11
C ASP A 113 -51.72 37.23 -32.90
N ILE A 114 -50.68 38.04 -33.14
CA ILE A 114 -49.29 37.67 -32.84
C ILE A 114 -49.12 37.40 -31.35
N GLU A 115 -49.65 38.25 -30.47
CA GLU A 115 -49.58 38.08 -29.01
C GLU A 115 -50.30 36.80 -28.57
N ARG A 116 -51.49 36.50 -29.11
CA ARG A 116 -52.21 35.24 -28.85
C ARG A 116 -51.41 34.03 -29.27
N MET A 117 -50.75 34.09 -30.42
CA MET A 117 -49.90 33.00 -30.92
C MET A 117 -48.65 32.81 -30.08
N GLN A 118 -48.01 33.91 -29.64
CA GLN A 118 -46.86 33.87 -28.73
C GLN A 118 -47.24 33.26 -27.39
N LYS A 119 -48.35 33.71 -26.77
CA LYS A 119 -48.85 33.16 -25.51
C LYS A 119 -49.12 31.65 -25.60
N LYS A 120 -49.78 31.20 -26.67
CA LYS A 120 -50.00 29.76 -26.91
C LYS A 120 -48.68 28.99 -27.08
N ALA A 121 -47.70 29.55 -27.77
CA ALA A 121 -46.39 28.93 -27.96
C ALA A 121 -45.60 28.86 -26.65
N GLU A 122 -45.69 29.88 -25.79
CA GLU A 122 -45.10 29.90 -24.45
C GLU A 122 -45.75 28.87 -23.54
N ASP A 123 -47.08 28.80 -23.48
CA ASP A 123 -47.83 27.80 -22.72
C ASP A 123 -47.44 26.38 -23.14
N TYR A 124 -47.31 26.14 -24.46
CA TYR A 124 -46.86 24.87 -24.99
C TYR A 124 -45.42 24.52 -24.57
N ARG A 125 -44.49 25.48 -24.66
CA ARG A 125 -43.09 25.28 -24.20
C ARG A 125 -43.02 24.99 -22.70
N ASN A 126 -43.77 25.73 -21.90
CA ASN A 126 -43.85 25.53 -20.45
C ASN A 126 -44.39 24.14 -20.12
N SER A 127 -45.43 23.68 -20.82
CA SER A 127 -45.99 22.33 -20.63
C SER A 127 -44.98 21.22 -20.98
N LEU A 128 -44.27 21.34 -22.11
CA LEU A 128 -43.23 20.39 -22.51
C LEU A 128 -42.07 20.37 -21.52
N GLN A 129 -41.66 21.52 -21.00
CA GLN A 129 -40.59 21.61 -20.01
C GLN A 129 -41.00 20.95 -18.69
N GLN A 130 -42.23 21.15 -18.23
CA GLN A 130 -42.77 20.47 -17.05
C GLN A 130 -42.83 18.96 -17.24
N GLU A 131 -43.29 18.48 -18.41
CA GLU A 131 -43.31 17.05 -18.73
C GLU A 131 -41.90 16.45 -18.78
N ALA A 132 -40.94 17.16 -19.39
CA ALA A 132 -39.54 16.74 -19.44
C ALA A 132 -38.91 16.69 -18.04
N GLN A 133 -39.20 17.67 -17.18
CA GLN A 133 -38.75 17.68 -15.78
C GLN A 133 -39.37 16.54 -14.98
N ALA A 134 -40.67 16.28 -15.13
CA ALA A 134 -41.36 15.17 -14.46
C ALA A 134 -40.78 13.82 -14.88
N LYS A 135 -40.54 13.60 -16.18
CA LYS A 135 -39.88 12.40 -16.70
C LYS A 135 -38.45 12.26 -16.17
N ALA A 136 -37.68 13.35 -16.13
CA ALA A 136 -36.33 13.33 -15.59
C ALA A 136 -36.30 13.01 -14.08
N GLN A 137 -37.28 13.50 -13.31
CA GLN A 137 -37.44 13.17 -11.89
C GLN A 137 -37.83 11.70 -11.69
N ALA A 138 -38.76 11.18 -12.49
CA ALA A 138 -39.18 9.77 -12.45
C ALA A 138 -37.99 8.83 -12.75
N LEU A 139 -37.23 9.10 -13.81
CA LEU A 139 -36.04 8.31 -14.16
C LEU A 139 -34.96 8.34 -13.05
N ARG A 140 -34.71 9.51 -12.44
CA ARG A 140 -33.78 9.62 -11.31
C ARG A 140 -34.24 8.80 -10.11
N PHE A 141 -35.54 8.82 -9.82
CA PHE A 141 -36.12 8.05 -8.71
C PHE A 141 -36.02 6.54 -8.97
N GLU A 142 -36.28 6.09 -10.20
CA GLU A 142 -36.10 4.70 -10.61
C GLU A 142 -34.62 4.25 -10.49
N ASP A 143 -33.68 5.07 -10.96
CA ASP A 143 -32.24 4.81 -10.82
C ASP A 143 -31.80 4.72 -9.35
N GLU A 144 -32.32 5.62 -8.50
CA GLU A 144 -32.06 5.57 -7.06
C GLU A 144 -32.62 4.30 -6.40
N LEU A 145 -33.83 3.88 -6.76
CA LEU A 145 -34.42 2.64 -6.28
C LEU A 145 -33.63 1.42 -6.76
N ALA A 146 -33.20 1.39 -8.03
CA ALA A 146 -32.38 0.32 -8.57
C ALA A 146 -31.03 0.21 -7.84
N ARG A 147 -30.37 1.35 -7.57
CA ARG A 147 -29.14 1.39 -6.77
C ARG A 147 -29.36 0.90 -5.34
N LYS A 148 -30.47 1.28 -4.70
CA LYS A 148 -30.82 0.80 -3.35
C LYS A 148 -31.04 -0.72 -3.34
N ARG A 149 -31.77 -1.28 -4.33
CA ARG A 149 -31.96 -2.73 -4.47
C ARG A 149 -30.63 -3.48 -4.65
N MET A 150 -29.77 -3.01 -5.56
CA MET A 150 -28.44 -3.58 -5.72
C MET A 150 -27.60 -3.50 -4.43
N GLN A 151 -27.66 -2.39 -3.70
CA GLN A 151 -26.96 -2.25 -2.41
C GLN A 151 -27.49 -3.21 -1.35
N THR A 152 -28.81 -3.40 -1.26
CA THR A 152 -29.41 -4.35 -0.31
C THR A 152 -29.04 -5.79 -0.67
N ASP A 153 -29.04 -6.14 -1.95
CA ASP A 153 -28.70 -7.48 -2.44
C ASP A 153 -27.22 -7.78 -2.19
N HIS A 154 -26.32 -6.86 -2.53
CA HIS A 154 -24.90 -6.98 -2.23
C HIS A 154 -24.62 -7.02 -0.72
N ALA A 155 -25.38 -6.30 0.11
CA ALA A 155 -25.25 -6.37 1.55
C ALA A 155 -25.72 -7.73 2.10
N ALA A 156 -26.80 -8.29 1.57
CA ALA A 156 -27.30 -9.62 1.93
C ALA A 156 -26.32 -10.72 1.54
N GLN A 157 -25.79 -10.68 0.30
CA GLN A 157 -24.74 -11.59 -0.17
C GLN A 157 -23.50 -11.53 0.72
N ARG A 158 -22.99 -10.33 1.02
CA ARG A 158 -21.84 -10.18 1.92
C ARG A 158 -22.08 -10.75 3.32
N ARG A 159 -23.31 -10.69 3.83
CA ARG A 159 -23.66 -11.30 5.13
C ARG A 159 -23.62 -12.82 5.04
N GLN A 160 -24.20 -13.41 3.99
CA GLN A 160 -24.17 -14.86 3.75
C GLN A 160 -22.74 -15.37 3.58
N ASP A 161 -21.92 -14.67 2.79
CA ASP A 161 -20.51 -15.03 2.58
C ASP A 161 -19.71 -14.92 3.88
N ALA A 162 -19.92 -13.85 4.66
CA ALA A 162 -19.26 -13.67 5.95
C ALA A 162 -19.68 -14.74 6.98
N GLU A 163 -20.95 -15.16 6.98
CA GLU A 163 -21.44 -16.26 7.81
C GLU A 163 -20.83 -17.60 7.38
N LEU A 164 -20.73 -17.86 6.07
CA LEU A 164 -20.10 -19.06 5.53
C LEU A 164 -18.62 -19.15 5.90
N VAL A 165 -17.87 -18.03 5.78
CA VAL A 165 -16.46 -17.96 6.20
C VAL A 165 -16.34 -18.19 7.71
N LYS A 166 -17.19 -17.57 8.54
CA LYS A 166 -17.19 -17.82 9.99
C LYS A 166 -17.48 -19.28 10.34
N MET A 167 -18.41 -19.92 9.65
CA MET A 167 -18.70 -21.34 9.83
C MET A 167 -17.50 -22.20 9.41
N GLN A 168 -16.82 -21.87 8.31
CA GLN A 168 -15.60 -22.54 7.87
C GLN A 168 -14.46 -22.37 8.89
N GLU A 169 -14.21 -21.16 9.38
CA GLU A 169 -13.21 -20.86 10.41
C GLU A 169 -13.50 -21.60 11.72
N ALA A 170 -14.76 -21.59 12.19
CA ALA A 170 -15.16 -22.34 13.37
C ALA A 170 -14.97 -23.86 13.19
N SER A 171 -15.27 -24.39 12.00
CA SER A 171 -15.03 -25.80 11.69
C SER A 171 -13.53 -26.14 11.63
N ALA A 172 -12.70 -25.23 11.12
CA ALA A 172 -11.25 -25.39 11.06
C ALA A 172 -10.63 -25.35 12.46
N LEU A 173 -11.05 -24.40 13.31
CA LEU A 173 -10.61 -24.30 14.69
C LEU A 173 -10.95 -25.58 15.47
N ARG A 174 -12.19 -26.09 15.34
CA ARG A 174 -12.60 -27.37 15.98
C ARG A 174 -11.74 -28.54 15.50
N ARG A 175 -11.38 -28.60 14.21
CA ARG A 175 -10.48 -29.63 13.67
C ARG A 175 -9.06 -29.50 14.22
N GLU A 176 -8.54 -28.28 14.34
CA GLU A 176 -7.21 -28.03 14.92
C GLU A 176 -7.17 -28.37 16.42
N GLU A 177 -8.20 -28.02 17.18
CA GLU A 177 -8.33 -28.38 18.61
C GLU A 177 -8.44 -29.89 18.80
N ALA A 178 -9.25 -30.58 17.99
CA ALA A 178 -9.33 -32.04 18.01
C ALA A 178 -7.96 -32.67 17.71
N ARG A 179 -7.23 -32.13 16.72
CA ARG A 179 -5.86 -32.59 16.40
C ARG A 179 -4.88 -32.36 17.54
N ARG A 180 -4.87 -31.17 18.15
CA ARG A 180 -4.01 -30.88 19.32
C ARG A 180 -4.34 -31.79 20.50
N ALA A 181 -5.61 -32.05 20.76
CA ALA A 181 -6.02 -32.98 21.81
C ALA A 181 -5.55 -34.42 21.50
N THR A 182 -5.60 -34.87 20.24
CA THR A 182 -5.04 -36.17 19.86
C THR A 182 -3.51 -36.22 19.99
N GLU A 183 -2.81 -35.16 19.58
CA GLU A 183 -1.34 -35.07 19.70
C GLU A 183 -0.90 -35.07 21.17
N GLN A 184 -1.63 -34.37 22.06
CA GLN A 184 -1.38 -34.40 23.50
C GLN A 184 -1.58 -35.79 24.10
N LYS A 185 -2.67 -36.48 23.75
CA LYS A 185 -2.91 -37.87 24.20
C LYS A 185 -1.79 -38.81 23.75
N ILE A 186 -1.34 -38.70 22.49
CA ILE A 186 -0.24 -39.50 21.96
C ILE A 186 1.06 -39.21 22.73
N LEU A 187 1.36 -37.94 23.02
CA LEU A 187 2.55 -37.57 23.80
C LEU A 187 2.49 -38.11 25.23
N GLU A 188 1.35 -38.01 25.90
CA GLU A 188 1.14 -38.56 27.24
C GLU A 188 1.28 -40.09 27.26
N GLU A 189 0.71 -40.78 26.27
CA GLU A 189 0.89 -42.22 26.08
C GLU A 189 2.36 -42.57 25.83
N MET A 190 3.08 -41.82 24.99
CA MET A 190 4.52 -42.04 24.76
C MET A 190 5.32 -41.88 26.04
N ILE A 191 5.12 -40.79 26.80
CA ILE A 191 5.80 -40.57 28.09
C ILE A 191 5.48 -41.70 29.07
N ARG A 192 4.23 -42.19 29.09
CA ARG A 192 3.83 -43.31 29.94
C ARG A 192 4.56 -44.59 29.54
N THR A 193 4.57 -44.93 28.26
CA THR A 193 5.27 -46.13 27.76
C THR A 193 6.77 -46.05 27.96
N GLU A 194 7.39 -44.87 27.85
CA GLU A 194 8.82 -44.67 28.13
C GLU A 194 9.14 -44.83 29.61
N LYS A 195 8.28 -44.33 30.52
CA LYS A 195 8.42 -44.55 31.96
C LYS A 195 8.32 -46.03 32.32
N GLU A 196 7.28 -46.71 31.80
CA GLU A 196 7.09 -48.15 32.02
C GLU A 196 8.29 -48.96 31.50
N LYS A 197 8.84 -48.61 30.33
CA LYS A 197 10.07 -49.23 29.80
C LYS A 197 11.30 -48.95 30.66
N ALA A 198 11.49 -47.72 31.11
CA ALA A 198 12.63 -47.35 31.97
C ALA A 198 12.57 -48.07 33.32
N GLU A 199 11.39 -48.31 33.87
CA GLU A 199 11.19 -49.11 35.09
C GLU A 199 11.56 -50.58 34.85
N ILE A 200 11.07 -51.19 33.77
CA ILE A 200 11.43 -52.56 33.37
C ILE A 200 12.95 -52.68 33.14
N ASP A 201 13.57 -51.72 32.47
CA ASP A 201 15.02 -51.69 32.24
C ASP A 201 15.81 -51.57 33.57
N GLN A 202 15.30 -50.82 34.55
CA GLN A 202 15.92 -50.77 35.88
C GLN A 202 15.79 -52.10 36.61
N GLU A 203 14.63 -52.75 36.55
CA GLU A 203 14.41 -54.06 37.17
C GLU A 203 15.30 -55.13 36.54
N THR A 204 15.38 -55.18 35.21
CA THR A 204 16.24 -56.13 34.49
C THR A 204 17.72 -55.87 34.79
N ASN A 205 18.16 -54.62 34.85
CA ASN A 205 19.52 -54.27 35.24
C ASN A 205 19.84 -54.64 36.69
N ARG A 206 18.88 -54.50 37.62
CA ARG A 206 19.04 -54.94 39.02
C ARG A 206 19.19 -56.46 39.11
N VAL A 207 18.30 -57.22 38.46
CA VAL A 207 18.36 -58.68 38.43
C VAL A 207 19.67 -59.15 37.81
N LYS A 208 20.09 -58.54 36.69
CA LYS A 208 21.36 -58.85 36.02
C LYS A 208 22.56 -58.51 36.89
N ALA A 209 22.57 -57.38 37.59
CA ALA A 209 23.65 -57.00 38.48
C ALA A 209 23.79 -57.95 39.68
N ILE A 210 22.67 -58.42 40.25
CA ILE A 210 22.67 -59.43 41.33
C ILE A 210 23.23 -60.75 40.80
N ALA A 211 22.74 -61.22 39.64
CA ALA A 211 23.22 -62.47 39.03
C ALA A 211 24.72 -62.40 38.66
N GLU A 212 25.20 -61.27 38.13
CA GLU A 212 26.63 -61.05 37.86
C GLU A 212 27.46 -60.97 39.15
N ALA A 213 26.95 -60.37 40.21
CA ALA A 213 27.63 -60.33 41.50
C ALA A 213 27.75 -61.73 42.13
N GLU A 214 26.68 -62.53 42.06
CA GLU A 214 26.69 -63.92 42.53
C GLU A 214 27.65 -64.79 41.70
N ALA A 215 27.68 -64.61 40.38
CA ALA A 215 28.63 -65.28 39.50
C ALA A 215 30.08 -64.92 39.84
N ARG A 216 30.38 -63.62 40.05
CA ARG A 216 31.71 -63.16 40.47
C ARG A 216 32.12 -63.74 41.82
N VAL A 217 31.22 -63.77 42.81
CA VAL A 217 31.51 -64.40 44.12
C VAL A 217 31.80 -65.89 43.98
N HIS A 218 31.14 -66.58 43.04
CA HIS A 218 31.41 -68.00 42.77
C HIS A 218 32.76 -68.21 42.05
N GLU A 219 33.12 -67.34 41.11
CA GLU A 219 34.42 -67.34 40.42
C GLU A 219 35.58 -66.98 41.37
N ASP A 220 35.38 -66.00 42.25
CA ASP A 220 36.35 -65.59 43.27
C ASP A 220 36.63 -66.72 44.27
N LYS A 221 35.60 -67.47 44.70
CA LYS A 221 35.78 -68.64 45.57
C LYS A 221 36.65 -69.73 44.93
N GLN A 222 36.50 -69.96 43.61
CA GLN A 222 37.31 -70.95 42.89
C GLN A 222 38.71 -70.43 42.58
N SER A 223 38.87 -69.14 42.32
CA SER A 223 40.16 -68.53 42.00
C SER A 223 40.99 -68.20 43.24
N GLU A 224 40.38 -68.00 44.41
CA GLU A 224 41.09 -67.79 45.68
C GLU A 224 42.03 -68.95 46.03
N GLU A 225 41.65 -70.20 45.74
CA GLU A 225 42.51 -71.37 46.00
C GLU A 225 43.75 -71.40 45.10
N VAL A 226 43.64 -70.88 43.88
CA VAL A 226 44.73 -70.81 42.90
C VAL A 226 45.61 -69.56 43.11
N VAL A 227 44.98 -68.42 43.42
CA VAL A 227 45.64 -67.12 43.64
C VAL A 227 46.38 -67.08 44.98
N LYS A 228 45.85 -67.67 46.06
CA LYS A 228 46.56 -67.75 47.36
C LYS A 228 47.93 -68.44 47.23
N ARG A 229 48.04 -69.45 46.35
CA ARG A 229 49.33 -70.12 46.05
C ARG A 229 50.26 -69.22 45.24
N MET A 230 49.74 -68.54 44.21
CA MET A 230 50.57 -67.71 43.31
C MET A 230 51.02 -66.37 43.94
N LEU A 231 50.21 -65.79 44.84
CA LEU A 231 50.43 -64.46 45.41
C LEU A 231 51.45 -64.50 46.58
N LEU A 232 51.56 -65.62 47.28
CA LEU A 232 52.65 -65.86 48.25
C LEU A 232 54.04 -65.88 47.59
N GLU A 233 54.13 -66.33 46.32
CA GLU A 233 55.37 -66.31 45.54
C GLU A 233 55.74 -64.90 45.03
N ARG A 234 54.76 -64.06 44.64
CA ARG A 234 55.01 -62.67 44.17
C ARG A 234 55.22 -61.65 45.29
N MET A 235 54.60 -61.84 46.46
CA MET A 235 54.66 -60.88 47.59
C MET A 235 56.06 -60.71 48.21
N LYS A 236 57.00 -61.64 47.94
CA LYS A 236 58.41 -61.46 48.34
C LYS A 236 59.20 -60.52 47.42
N GLY A 237 58.74 -60.28 46.19
CA GLY A 237 59.50 -59.53 45.18
C GLY A 237 59.04 -58.10 44.87
N GLU A 238 57.82 -57.71 45.27
CA GLU A 238 57.20 -56.45 44.78
C GLU A 238 57.15 -55.31 45.80
N LYS A 239 57.26 -55.59 47.11
CA LYS A 239 57.21 -54.55 48.17
C LYS A 239 58.37 -53.55 48.10
N GLU A 240 59.52 -53.94 47.55
CA GLU A 240 60.71 -53.07 47.44
C GLU A 240 60.62 -52.08 46.27
N LYS A 241 59.80 -52.35 45.25
CA LYS A 241 59.69 -51.50 44.04
C LYS A 241 58.72 -50.34 44.17
N TRP A 242 57.72 -50.46 45.03
CA TRP A 242 56.65 -49.45 45.13
C TRP A 242 57.01 -48.27 46.05
N LEU A 243 57.92 -48.48 47.03
CA LEU A 243 58.37 -47.42 47.94
C LEU A 243 59.33 -46.41 47.30
N THR A 244 60.02 -46.79 46.21
CA THR A 244 60.95 -45.90 45.49
C THR A 244 60.25 -45.03 44.43
N ALA A 245 59.11 -45.47 43.92
CA ALA A 245 58.38 -44.80 42.83
C ALA A 245 57.59 -43.55 43.29
N ILE A 246 57.18 -43.49 44.56
CA ILE A 246 56.32 -42.40 45.08
C ILE A 246 57.12 -41.15 45.47
N ASN A 247 58.37 -41.30 45.93
CA ASN A 247 59.19 -40.14 46.33
C ASN A 247 59.89 -39.44 45.15
N THR A 248 59.96 -40.05 43.97
CA THR A 248 60.55 -39.45 42.76
C THR A 248 59.54 -38.65 41.93
N THR A 249 58.25 -38.87 42.11
CA THR A 249 57.19 -38.29 41.29
C THR A 249 56.81 -36.86 41.68
N PHE A 250 57.19 -36.38 42.88
CA PHE A 250 56.81 -35.04 43.37
C PHE A 250 57.79 -33.89 43.05
N SER A 251 58.96 -34.16 42.44
CA SER A 251 60.01 -33.13 42.19
C SER A 251 60.17 -32.68 40.72
N HIS A 252 59.33 -33.14 39.78
CA HIS A 252 59.55 -32.94 38.33
C HIS A 252 58.61 -31.98 37.61
N ILE A 253 57.71 -31.28 38.32
CA ILE A 253 56.73 -30.37 37.69
C ILE A 253 57.37 -29.09 37.11
N GLU A 254 58.58 -28.71 37.57
CA GLU A 254 59.28 -27.52 37.08
C GLU A 254 60.18 -27.80 35.84
N GLY A 255 60.44 -29.07 35.51
CA GLY A 255 61.28 -29.50 34.38
C GLY A 255 60.52 -29.95 33.10
N GLY A 256 59.18 -29.97 33.14
CA GLY A 256 58.35 -30.66 32.16
C GLY A 256 58.42 -30.14 30.71
N PHE A 257 58.65 -28.84 30.51
CA PHE A 257 58.68 -28.25 29.16
C PHE A 257 60.00 -28.51 28.41
N LYS A 258 61.14 -28.61 29.13
CA LYS A 258 62.42 -29.02 28.55
C LYS A 258 62.49 -30.52 28.31
N ALA A 259 61.93 -31.33 29.22
CA ALA A 259 61.84 -32.78 29.03
C ALA A 259 60.97 -33.18 27.83
N LEU A 260 59.98 -32.36 27.44
CA LEU A 260 59.13 -32.58 26.28
C LEU A 260 59.89 -32.47 24.94
N LEU A 261 61.02 -31.76 24.91
CA LEU A 261 61.86 -31.62 23.72
C LEU A 261 62.96 -32.69 23.62
N THR A 262 63.34 -33.34 24.73
CA THR A 262 64.42 -34.34 24.74
C THR A 262 63.92 -35.78 24.60
N ASP A 263 62.69 -36.06 25.05
CA ASP A 263 62.14 -37.41 25.11
C ASP A 263 61.25 -37.70 23.89
N ARG A 264 61.76 -38.51 22.94
CA ARG A 264 61.11 -38.81 21.66
C ARG A 264 59.69 -39.37 21.83
N SER A 265 59.44 -40.09 22.93
CA SER A 265 58.12 -40.67 23.24
C SER A 265 57.07 -39.61 23.60
N LYS A 266 57.42 -38.70 24.53
CA LYS A 266 56.56 -37.61 24.98
C LYS A 266 56.37 -36.55 23.90
N LEU A 267 57.39 -36.32 23.08
CA LEU A 267 57.33 -35.45 21.92
C LEU A 267 56.30 -36.00 20.90
N MET A 268 56.32 -37.31 20.60
CA MET A 268 55.33 -37.92 19.69
C MET A 268 53.90 -37.82 20.22
N MET A 269 53.69 -38.00 21.53
CA MET A 269 52.36 -37.84 22.13
C MET A 269 51.89 -36.37 22.11
N GLY A 270 52.81 -35.42 22.35
CA GLY A 270 52.54 -33.99 22.22
C GLY A 270 52.20 -33.57 20.79
N ILE A 271 52.97 -34.04 19.80
CA ILE A 271 52.67 -33.84 18.37
C ILE A 271 51.33 -34.49 18.02
N GLY A 272 51.06 -35.70 18.50
CA GLY A 272 49.79 -36.39 18.29
C GLY A 272 48.60 -35.59 18.83
N GLY A 273 48.72 -35.04 20.05
CA GLY A 273 47.69 -34.19 20.66
C GLY A 273 47.45 -32.89 19.89
N VAL A 274 48.50 -32.18 19.51
CA VAL A 274 48.40 -30.93 18.73
C VAL A 274 47.80 -31.20 17.34
N THR A 275 48.22 -32.29 16.68
CA THR A 275 47.70 -32.69 15.36
C THR A 275 46.23 -33.09 15.45
N ALA A 276 45.82 -33.82 16.49
CA ALA A 276 44.43 -34.19 16.72
C ALA A 276 43.54 -32.96 16.98
N LEU A 277 44.02 -31.97 17.75
CA LEU A 277 43.30 -30.71 17.93
C LEU A 277 43.22 -29.90 16.64
N ALA A 278 44.30 -29.82 15.88
CA ALA A 278 44.31 -29.14 14.58
C ALA A 278 43.35 -29.81 13.59
N ALA A 279 43.37 -31.15 13.51
CA ALA A 279 42.44 -31.93 12.70
C ALA A 279 40.99 -31.72 13.16
N GLY A 280 40.71 -31.75 14.46
CA GLY A 280 39.37 -31.52 15.02
C GLY A 280 38.83 -30.12 14.73
N VAL A 281 39.67 -29.08 14.86
CA VAL A 281 39.29 -27.71 14.51
C VAL A 281 39.06 -27.55 13.02
N TYR A 282 39.89 -28.17 12.16
CA TYR A 282 39.76 -28.09 10.71
C TYR A 282 38.54 -28.86 10.19
N THR A 283 38.31 -30.10 10.65
CA THR A 283 37.13 -30.89 10.27
C THR A 283 35.84 -30.22 10.72
N THR A 284 35.81 -29.64 11.93
CA THR A 284 34.65 -28.89 12.40
C THR A 284 34.44 -27.62 11.58
N ARG A 285 35.51 -26.88 11.24
CA ARG A 285 35.43 -25.64 10.46
C ARG A 285 34.96 -25.87 9.02
N GLU A 286 35.50 -26.87 8.35
CA GLU A 286 35.15 -27.17 6.96
C GLU A 286 33.83 -27.96 6.87
N GLY A 287 33.59 -28.87 7.82
CA GLY A 287 32.32 -29.60 7.96
C GLY A 287 31.14 -28.67 8.23
N ALA A 288 31.30 -27.70 9.14
CA ALA A 288 30.31 -26.67 9.40
C ALA A 288 30.05 -25.79 8.17
N ARG A 289 31.07 -25.48 7.35
CA ARG A 289 30.89 -24.65 6.15
C ARG A 289 30.04 -25.36 5.09
N VAL A 290 30.26 -26.65 4.87
CA VAL A 290 29.50 -27.45 3.90
C VAL A 290 28.07 -27.69 4.37
N THR A 291 27.88 -28.12 5.62
CA THR A 291 26.53 -28.30 6.19
C THR A 291 25.75 -26.99 6.23
N TRP A 292 26.40 -25.85 6.55
CA TRP A 292 25.76 -24.55 6.50
C TRP A 292 25.32 -24.14 5.08
N SER A 293 26.06 -24.53 4.04
CA SER A 293 25.64 -24.29 2.65
C SER A 293 24.36 -25.06 2.29
N TYR A 294 24.21 -26.28 2.82
CA TYR A 294 23.01 -27.09 2.63
C TYR A 294 21.80 -26.53 3.40
N ILE A 295 22.00 -26.15 4.66
CA ILE A 295 20.97 -25.55 5.53
C ILE A 295 20.46 -24.23 4.95
N ASN A 296 21.32 -23.39 4.36
CA ASN A 296 20.91 -22.13 3.71
C ASN A 296 19.94 -22.33 2.54
N ARG A 297 20.02 -23.44 1.81
CA ARG A 297 19.08 -23.77 0.72
C ARG A 297 17.68 -24.13 1.26
N ILE A 298 17.61 -24.61 2.49
CA ILE A 298 16.36 -25.03 3.15
C ILE A 298 15.73 -23.86 3.94
N LEU A 299 16.53 -22.99 4.55
CA LEU A 299 16.05 -22.03 5.56
C LEU A 299 15.90 -20.57 5.12
N GLY A 300 15.61 -20.35 3.84
CA GLY A 300 14.84 -19.16 3.46
C GLY A 300 15.58 -18.08 2.70
N GLN A 301 16.33 -18.44 1.66
CA GLN A 301 16.52 -17.54 0.51
C GLN A 301 15.55 -17.98 -0.60
N PRO A 302 14.70 -17.09 -1.13
CA PRO A 302 13.79 -17.44 -2.21
C PRO A 302 14.56 -17.79 -3.48
N SER A 303 14.07 -18.77 -4.24
CA SER A 303 14.77 -19.41 -5.36
C SER A 303 15.15 -18.48 -6.52
N LEU A 304 14.51 -17.30 -6.60
CA LEU A 304 14.78 -16.29 -7.63
C LEU A 304 16.00 -15.40 -7.31
N ILE A 305 16.55 -15.47 -6.10
CA ILE A 305 17.69 -14.63 -5.70
C ILE A 305 18.99 -15.40 -5.91
N ARG A 306 19.80 -14.95 -6.87
CA ARG A 306 21.09 -15.58 -7.20
C ARG A 306 22.19 -15.22 -6.22
N GLU A 307 22.22 -13.97 -5.77
CA GLU A 307 23.23 -13.46 -4.85
C GLU A 307 22.59 -12.52 -3.82
N SER A 308 22.98 -12.59 -2.55
CA SER A 308 22.57 -11.59 -1.55
C SER A 308 23.61 -11.30 -0.48
N SER A 309 23.66 -10.05 0.00
CA SER A 309 24.54 -9.65 1.11
C SER A 309 23.91 -9.71 2.50
N MET A 310 22.64 -10.12 2.61
CA MET A 310 21.98 -10.21 3.91
C MET A 310 22.82 -11.12 4.83
N SER A 311 23.33 -10.55 5.93
CA SER A 311 24.19 -11.29 6.87
C SER A 311 23.37 -12.40 7.52
N LYS A 312 23.65 -13.64 7.12
CA LYS A 312 22.94 -14.86 7.54
C LYS A 312 23.36 -15.20 8.98
N PHE A 313 22.52 -14.83 9.95
CA PHE A 313 22.66 -15.02 11.39
C PHE A 313 23.92 -14.42 12.07
N PRO A 314 23.78 -13.71 13.21
CA PRO A 314 24.93 -13.26 13.98
C PRO A 314 25.47 -14.43 14.81
N LEU A 315 26.26 -15.32 14.20
CA LEU A 315 27.02 -16.30 14.98
C LEU A 315 28.11 -15.54 15.78
N PRO A 316 28.10 -15.61 17.13
CA PRO A 316 29.06 -14.89 17.98
C PRO A 316 30.49 -15.44 17.88
N MET A 317 30.69 -16.57 17.20
CA MET A 317 31.98 -17.28 17.15
C MET A 317 33.01 -16.73 16.15
N SER A 318 32.63 -15.80 15.27
CA SER A 318 33.55 -15.30 14.22
C SER A 318 34.46 -14.14 14.66
N ARG A 319 34.40 -13.71 15.93
CA ARG A 319 35.27 -12.65 16.46
C ARG A 319 36.54 -13.15 17.15
N LEU A 320 36.64 -14.43 17.51
CA LEU A 320 37.76 -14.93 18.31
C LEU A 320 38.94 -15.47 17.46
N LEU A 321 38.75 -15.70 16.16
CA LEU A 321 39.73 -16.41 15.30
C LEU A 321 39.99 -15.73 13.95
N LYS A 322 39.70 -14.42 13.83
CA LYS A 322 40.10 -13.68 12.62
C LYS A 322 41.56 -13.24 12.75
N PRO A 323 42.48 -13.69 11.88
CA PRO A 323 43.77 -13.06 11.76
C PRO A 323 43.53 -11.59 11.38
N SER A 324 44.20 -10.69 12.11
CA SER A 324 44.08 -9.23 12.05
C SER A 324 44.49 -8.60 10.71
N SER A 325 44.65 -9.39 9.65
CA SER A 325 45.05 -8.95 8.31
C SER A 325 43.91 -8.93 7.28
N ALA A 326 42.68 -9.34 7.62
CA ALA A 326 41.57 -9.43 6.67
C ALA A 326 40.49 -8.33 6.78
N SER A 327 40.73 -7.27 7.57
CA SER A 327 39.77 -6.18 7.81
C SER A 327 40.13 -4.85 7.12
N LEU A 328 40.96 -4.88 6.07
CA LEU A 328 41.40 -3.67 5.36
C LEU A 328 41.05 -3.74 3.86
N SER A 329 39.75 -3.78 3.57
CA SER A 329 39.20 -3.27 2.31
C SER A 329 37.82 -2.68 2.58
N GLU A 330 37.78 -1.79 3.58
CA GLU A 330 36.62 -0.98 3.96
C GLU A 330 36.67 0.41 3.30
N GLY A 331 37.42 0.51 2.18
CA GLY A 331 37.62 1.73 1.41
C GLY A 331 37.79 1.40 -0.07
N ALA A 332 36.68 1.40 -0.81
CA ALA A 332 36.63 1.79 -2.22
C ALA A 332 35.16 1.84 -2.60
N GLY A 333 34.55 3.03 -2.51
CA GLY A 333 33.17 3.25 -2.95
C GLY A 333 33.05 3.13 -4.47
N PHE A 334 32.42 4.11 -5.13
CA PHE A 334 32.33 4.19 -6.60
C PHE A 334 33.69 4.41 -7.31
N GLU A 335 34.81 4.02 -6.70
CA GLU A 335 36.15 4.03 -7.29
C GLU A 335 36.40 2.82 -8.18
N LYS A 336 35.82 1.65 -7.83
CA LYS A 336 35.88 0.47 -8.70
C LYS A 336 35.02 0.61 -9.96
N VAL A 337 34.08 1.55 -9.97
CA VAL A 337 33.11 1.73 -11.05
C VAL A 337 33.47 2.96 -11.87
N ILE A 338 33.92 2.74 -13.11
CA ILE A 338 34.23 3.81 -14.05
C ILE A 338 32.91 4.43 -14.54
N LEU A 339 32.62 5.64 -14.07
CA LEU A 339 31.40 6.39 -14.37
C LEU A 339 31.76 7.78 -14.86
N HIS A 340 30.98 8.33 -15.78
CA HIS A 340 31.09 9.75 -16.15
C HIS A 340 30.92 10.62 -14.89
N PRO A 341 31.74 11.66 -14.67
CA PRO A 341 31.75 12.43 -13.42
C PRO A 341 30.38 12.95 -12.98
N SER A 342 29.56 13.41 -13.94
CA SER A 342 28.19 13.88 -13.68
C SER A 342 27.27 12.77 -13.16
N LEU A 343 27.42 11.55 -13.70
CA LEU A 343 26.63 10.40 -13.28
C LEU A 343 27.09 9.89 -11.91
N LYS A 344 28.41 9.84 -11.67
CA LYS A 344 28.98 9.51 -10.36
C LYS A 344 28.44 10.42 -9.26
N ARG A 345 28.46 11.74 -9.47
CA ARG A 345 27.89 12.72 -8.52
C ARG A 345 26.40 12.49 -8.24
N ARG A 346 25.61 12.19 -9.27
CA ARG A 346 24.17 11.90 -9.13
C ARG A 346 23.94 10.62 -8.31
N ILE A 347 24.68 9.55 -8.59
CA ILE A 347 24.56 8.27 -7.87
C ILE A 347 25.03 8.43 -6.42
N GLU A 348 26.11 9.16 -6.17
CA GLU A 348 26.56 9.46 -4.80
C GLU A 348 25.53 10.26 -4.01
N HIS A 349 24.90 11.26 -4.64
CA HIS A 349 23.81 12.01 -4.03
C HIS A 349 22.63 11.10 -3.70
N LEU A 350 22.24 10.21 -4.62
CA LEU A 350 21.18 9.22 -4.39
C LEU A 350 21.55 8.25 -3.27
N ALA A 351 22.78 7.73 -3.23
CA ALA A 351 23.23 6.81 -2.19
C ALA A 351 23.18 7.45 -0.79
N ARG A 352 23.57 8.73 -0.69
CA ARG A 352 23.47 9.52 0.55
C ARG A 352 22.00 9.80 0.92
N ALA A 353 21.17 10.17 -0.05
CA ALA A 353 19.74 10.39 0.17
C ALA A 353 19.07 9.10 0.67
N THR A 354 19.35 7.94 0.06
CA THR A 354 18.85 6.64 0.48
C THR A 354 19.34 6.23 1.88
N ALA A 355 20.58 6.54 2.23
CA ALA A 355 21.10 6.31 3.59
C ALA A 355 20.35 7.17 4.63
N ASN A 356 20.05 8.43 4.31
CA ASN A 356 19.27 9.32 5.15
C ASN A 356 17.79 8.89 5.23
N THR A 357 17.21 8.43 4.12
CA THR A 357 15.85 7.87 4.07
C THR A 357 15.72 6.70 5.04
N LYS A 358 16.73 5.81 5.08
CA LYS A 358 16.78 4.68 6.02
C LYS A 358 16.79 5.13 7.48
N SER A 359 17.54 6.18 7.82
CA SER A 359 17.62 6.66 9.22
C SER A 359 16.35 7.38 9.68
N HIS A 360 15.61 8.00 8.76
CA HIS A 360 14.40 8.78 9.08
C HIS A 360 13.09 8.03 8.80
N GLY A 361 13.13 6.80 8.27
CA GLY A 361 11.92 6.04 7.93
C GLY A 361 11.10 6.63 6.78
N ALA A 362 11.73 7.42 5.89
CA ALA A 362 11.07 7.99 4.73
C ALA A 362 10.85 6.92 3.63
N PRO A 363 9.93 7.11 2.67
CA PRO A 363 9.74 6.18 1.57
C PRO A 363 10.96 6.12 0.64
N PHE A 364 11.35 4.91 0.22
CA PHE A 364 12.42 4.69 -0.75
C PHE A 364 11.98 5.08 -2.16
N ARG A 365 12.94 5.55 -2.97
CA ARG A 365 12.72 5.86 -4.39
C ARG A 365 13.07 4.65 -5.25
N ASN A 366 12.25 4.38 -6.27
CA ASN A 366 12.53 3.37 -7.27
C ASN A 366 13.55 3.91 -8.28
N MET A 367 14.55 3.10 -8.65
CA MET A 367 15.62 3.49 -9.56
C MET A 367 15.76 2.48 -10.69
N LEU A 368 15.78 2.95 -11.94
CA LEU A 368 16.00 2.13 -13.13
C LEU A 368 17.31 2.57 -13.80
N PHE A 369 18.24 1.62 -13.93
CA PHE A 369 19.47 1.81 -14.70
C PHE A 369 19.30 1.18 -16.08
N TYR A 370 19.34 1.99 -17.15
CA TYR A 370 19.21 1.51 -18.54
C TYR A 370 20.48 1.76 -19.36
N GLY A 371 20.61 1.07 -20.50
CA GLY A 371 21.69 1.25 -21.48
C GLY A 371 22.15 -0.07 -22.10
N PRO A 372 23.22 -0.07 -22.93
CA PRO A 372 23.76 -1.28 -23.55
C PRO A 372 24.19 -2.36 -22.55
N PRO A 373 24.17 -3.66 -22.90
CA PRO A 373 24.70 -4.71 -22.05
C PRO A 373 26.20 -4.49 -21.78
N GLY A 374 26.69 -4.94 -20.63
CA GLY A 374 28.12 -4.81 -20.26
C GLY A 374 28.56 -3.45 -19.69
N THR A 375 27.70 -2.42 -19.66
CA THR A 375 28.08 -1.08 -19.12
C THR A 375 28.07 -0.99 -17.58
N GLY A 376 28.14 -2.11 -16.87
CA GLY A 376 28.26 -2.12 -15.40
C GLY A 376 27.02 -1.72 -14.60
N LYS A 377 25.80 -1.72 -15.16
CA LYS A 377 24.55 -1.37 -14.45
C LYS A 377 24.36 -2.14 -13.14
N THR A 378 24.53 -3.47 -13.19
CA THR A 378 24.42 -4.35 -12.01
C THR A 378 25.52 -4.06 -10.98
N LEU A 379 26.73 -3.71 -11.44
CA LEU A 379 27.84 -3.35 -10.58
C LEU A 379 27.56 -2.04 -9.83
N VAL A 380 27.03 -1.03 -10.54
CA VAL A 380 26.59 0.24 -9.94
C VAL A 380 25.52 0.01 -8.88
N ALA A 381 24.50 -0.81 -9.17
CA ALA A 381 23.42 -1.11 -8.22
C ALA A 381 23.95 -1.79 -6.95
N ARG A 382 24.88 -2.76 -7.11
CA ARG A 382 25.55 -3.45 -6.00
C ARG A 382 26.35 -2.48 -5.13
N GLU A 383 27.11 -1.59 -5.75
CA GLU A 383 27.95 -0.62 -5.04
C GLU A 383 27.12 0.47 -4.37
N MET A 384 26.01 0.89 -4.99
CA MET A 384 25.05 1.80 -4.37
C MET A 384 24.41 1.20 -3.12
N ALA A 385 23.98 -0.07 -3.15
CA ALA A 385 23.43 -0.74 -1.98
C ALA A 385 24.44 -0.79 -0.81
N ARG A 386 25.70 -1.13 -1.11
CA ARG A 386 26.81 -1.12 -0.13
C ARG A 386 27.02 0.27 0.46
N LYS A 387 27.10 1.31 -0.39
CA LYS A 387 27.34 2.68 0.05
C LYS A 387 26.19 3.25 0.89
N SER A 388 24.95 2.85 0.60
CA SER A 388 23.76 3.23 1.38
C SER A 388 23.58 2.39 2.65
N GLY A 389 24.41 1.37 2.89
CA GLY A 389 24.28 0.46 4.03
C GLY A 389 23.03 -0.43 3.97
N LEU A 390 22.50 -0.67 2.77
CA LEU A 390 21.41 -1.61 2.50
C LEU A 390 22.01 -2.98 2.16
N ASP A 391 21.24 -4.04 2.37
CA ASP A 391 21.59 -5.33 1.81
C ASP A 391 21.25 -5.33 0.30
N TYR A 392 21.95 -6.12 -0.52
CA TYR A 392 21.60 -6.35 -1.91
C TYR A 392 21.04 -7.76 -2.09
N ALA A 393 20.15 -7.94 -3.06
CA ALA A 393 19.67 -9.23 -3.51
C ALA A 393 19.44 -9.23 -5.03
N MET A 394 20.25 -9.97 -5.78
CA MET A 394 20.21 -9.97 -7.23
C MET A 394 19.18 -10.99 -7.73
N MET A 395 18.17 -10.51 -8.45
CA MET A 395 17.29 -11.36 -9.26
C MET A 395 17.62 -11.13 -10.74
N THR A 396 17.17 -12.02 -11.62
CA THR A 396 17.17 -11.74 -13.06
C THR A 396 15.77 -11.92 -13.62
N GLY A 397 15.36 -11.02 -14.51
CA GLY A 397 14.09 -11.19 -15.24
C GLY A 397 13.99 -12.52 -16.00
N GLY A 398 15.13 -13.09 -16.42
CA GLY A 398 15.17 -14.39 -17.11
C GLY A 398 14.75 -15.59 -16.25
N ASP A 399 14.89 -15.51 -14.92
CA ASP A 399 14.43 -16.56 -14.00
C ASP A 399 12.93 -16.44 -13.70
N VAL A 400 12.35 -15.25 -13.94
CA VAL A 400 10.94 -14.95 -13.69
C VAL A 400 10.07 -15.30 -14.91
N ALA A 401 10.55 -15.00 -16.11
CA ALA A 401 9.81 -15.22 -17.36
C ALA A 401 9.27 -16.66 -17.56
N PRO A 402 10.03 -17.75 -17.29
CA PRO A 402 9.54 -19.12 -17.52
C PRO A 402 8.55 -19.63 -16.45
N LEU A 403 8.35 -18.92 -15.34
CA LEU A 403 7.50 -19.38 -14.23
C LEU A 403 5.99 -19.23 -14.49
N GLY A 404 5.59 -18.47 -15.52
CA GLY A 404 4.18 -18.27 -15.86
C GLY A 404 3.37 -17.70 -14.68
N SER A 405 2.34 -18.42 -14.24
CA SER A 405 1.49 -18.03 -13.11
C SER A 405 2.22 -18.06 -11.76
N GLU A 406 3.26 -18.89 -11.60
CA GLU A 406 4.03 -18.97 -10.34
C GLU A 406 4.94 -17.76 -10.12
N ALA A 407 5.20 -16.97 -11.17
CA ALA A 407 6.07 -15.80 -11.12
C ALA A 407 5.65 -14.83 -10.02
N VAL A 408 4.33 -14.54 -9.93
CA VAL A 408 3.76 -13.61 -8.93
C VAL A 408 4.02 -14.12 -7.51
N THR A 409 3.77 -15.40 -7.26
CA THR A 409 3.98 -16.03 -5.95
C THR A 409 5.45 -15.96 -5.53
N LYS A 410 6.38 -16.25 -6.45
CA LYS A 410 7.81 -16.23 -6.17
C LYS A 410 8.34 -14.80 -5.95
N ILE A 411 7.80 -13.82 -6.68
CA ILE A 411 8.07 -12.40 -6.45
C ILE A 411 7.58 -11.95 -5.07
N HIS A 412 6.38 -12.37 -4.64
CA HIS A 412 5.91 -12.10 -3.28
C HIS A 412 6.83 -12.68 -2.21
N GLN A 413 7.34 -13.90 -2.40
CA GLN A 413 8.32 -14.50 -1.48
C GLN A 413 9.61 -13.66 -1.38
N ILE A 414 10.09 -13.06 -2.48
CA ILE A 414 11.21 -12.11 -2.45
C ILE A 414 10.88 -10.89 -1.61
N PHE A 415 9.72 -10.29 -1.80
CA PHE A 415 9.33 -9.11 -1.04
C PHE A 415 9.16 -9.41 0.46
N ASP A 416 8.57 -10.54 0.82
CA ASP A 416 8.40 -10.93 2.22
C ASP A 416 9.73 -11.31 2.87
N TRP A 417 10.64 -11.94 2.13
CA TRP A 417 12.00 -12.16 2.57
C TRP A 417 12.77 -10.85 2.78
N ALA A 418 12.63 -9.91 1.84
CA ALA A 418 13.27 -8.59 1.93
C ALA A 418 12.76 -7.77 3.13
N LYS A 419 11.46 -7.83 3.44
CA LYS A 419 10.86 -7.18 4.62
C LYS A 419 11.44 -7.67 5.95
N LYS A 420 11.93 -8.92 6.01
CA LYS A 420 12.56 -9.48 7.22
C LYS A 420 13.96 -8.90 7.49
N SER A 421 14.59 -8.22 6.53
CA SER A 421 15.89 -7.58 6.76
C SER A 421 15.77 -6.35 7.66
N LYS A 422 16.61 -6.28 8.69
CA LYS A 422 16.75 -5.08 9.53
C LYS A 422 17.37 -3.89 8.79
N LYS A 423 18.11 -4.12 7.71
CA LYS A 423 18.84 -3.07 6.99
C LYS A 423 18.06 -2.52 5.79
N GLY A 424 17.02 -3.22 5.32
CA GLY A 424 16.41 -3.00 4.01
C GLY A 424 17.22 -3.68 2.89
N VAL A 425 16.55 -4.05 1.80
CA VAL A 425 17.16 -4.80 0.68
C VAL A 425 16.94 -4.06 -0.64
N THR A 426 18.01 -3.87 -1.42
CA THR A 426 17.95 -3.41 -2.81
C THR A 426 17.94 -4.60 -3.74
N VAL A 427 16.96 -4.66 -4.64
CA VAL A 427 16.79 -5.78 -5.57
C VAL A 427 17.04 -5.32 -7.01
N PRO A 428 18.27 -5.41 -7.53
CA PRO A 428 18.50 -5.23 -8.96
C PRO A 428 17.84 -6.38 -9.73
N ILE A 429 17.07 -6.02 -10.78
CA ILE A 429 16.35 -6.92 -11.68
C ILE A 429 17.08 -7.00 -13.03
#